data_AF-A0AAD6QPE7-F1
#
_entry.id   AF-A0AAD6QPE7-F1
#
_cell.length_a   1.000
_cell.length_b   1.000
_cell.length_c   1.000
_cell.angle_alpha   90.00
_cell.angle_beta   90.00
_cell.angle_gamma   90.00
#
_symmetry.space_group_name_H-M   'P 1'
#
loop_
_entity.id
_entity.type
_entity.pdbx_description
1 polymer ?
#
loop_
_entity_poly.entity_id
_entity_poly.type
_entity_poly.pdbx_seq_one_letter_code
_entity_poly.pdbx_strand_id
1 'polypeptide(L)'
;MSVVHNKDLVVIREVWNYNLEKEFKLILNIVDDFPYIAMDTEFPGIVLRPVGGVQSGSDYNYRTLKANVDLLKLIQLGLALSDEKGNLPTCGTDKYCVWQFNFCDFNPNEDVYANDSIELLSQSGIDFVKNAEVGADATRFTELLMTSGIVLNDDVHWVTFHSGYDFGYLLKMLTGKKLPDTQADFFKLIKIYFPVLYDIKHLMKFCNGLHGGLNKLAEQLGVKRIGVSHQAGSDSLLTSSAFMKLKEIFFSGSPERYAGVLYGLGVEN
;
A
#
# COMPACT_ATOMS: atom_id res chain seq x y z
N MET A 1 20.48 -14.73 2.54
CA MET A 1 19.70 -15.79 1.85
C MET A 1 18.27 -15.33 1.76
N SER A 2 17.87 -14.80 0.61
CA SER A 2 16.51 -14.32 0.39
C SER A 2 15.49 -15.47 0.46
N VAL A 3 14.43 -15.29 1.22
CA VAL A 3 13.35 -16.26 1.32
C VAL A 3 12.58 -16.25 0.01
N VAL A 4 12.78 -17.27 -0.82
CA VAL A 4 11.91 -17.53 -1.96
C VAL A 4 10.71 -18.28 -1.40
N HIS A 5 9.61 -17.57 -1.19
CA HIS A 5 8.38 -18.19 -0.75
C HIS A 5 7.84 -19.12 -1.85
N ASN A 6 7.62 -20.39 -1.53
CA ASN A 6 6.95 -21.30 -2.45
C ASN A 6 5.48 -20.85 -2.57
N LYS A 7 4.98 -20.69 -3.81
CA LYS A 7 3.60 -20.26 -4.10
C LYS A 7 2.56 -21.10 -3.35
N ASP A 8 2.81 -22.39 -3.18
CA ASP A 8 1.87 -23.31 -2.52
C ASP A 8 1.80 -23.11 -0.99
N LEU A 9 2.74 -22.36 -0.42
CA LEU A 9 2.85 -22.08 1.01
C LEU A 9 2.33 -20.69 1.39
N VAL A 10 1.95 -19.84 0.44
CA VAL A 10 1.43 -18.49 0.74
C VAL A 10 -0.06 -18.42 0.43
N VAL A 11 -0.82 -17.90 1.38
CA VAL A 11 -2.26 -17.66 1.27
C VAL A 11 -2.51 -16.16 1.35
N ILE A 12 -3.08 -15.60 0.26
CA ILE A 12 -3.69 -14.27 0.29
C ILE A 12 -5.07 -14.45 0.92
N ARG A 13 -5.26 -13.83 2.07
CA ARG A 13 -6.47 -13.90 2.89
C ARG A 13 -7.41 -12.81 2.45
N GLU A 14 -8.46 -13.19 1.74
CA GLU A 14 -9.53 -12.27 1.36
C GLU A 14 -10.29 -11.81 2.62
N VAL A 15 -10.23 -10.52 2.90
CA VAL A 15 -10.90 -9.88 4.03
C VAL A 15 -12.12 -9.10 3.52
N TRP A 16 -13.25 -9.43 4.10
CA TRP A 16 -14.59 -8.93 3.83
C TRP A 16 -15.21 -8.49 5.17
N ASN A 17 -16.42 -7.94 5.16
CA ASN A 17 -17.06 -7.47 6.39
C ASN A 17 -17.20 -8.55 7.46
N TYR A 18 -17.57 -9.78 7.07
CA TYR A 18 -17.88 -10.86 8.01
C TYR A 18 -16.65 -11.47 8.71
N ASN A 19 -15.43 -11.29 8.18
CA ASN A 19 -14.20 -11.77 8.80
C ASN A 19 -13.23 -10.66 9.21
N LEU A 20 -13.57 -9.38 8.97
CA LEU A 20 -12.71 -8.23 9.22
C LEU A 20 -12.09 -8.23 10.63
N GLU A 21 -12.90 -8.34 11.68
CA GLU A 21 -12.40 -8.33 13.06
C GLU A 21 -11.51 -9.53 13.39
N LYS A 22 -11.84 -10.70 12.84
CA LYS A 22 -11.05 -11.92 13.06
C LYS A 22 -9.65 -11.75 12.46
N GLU A 23 -9.58 -11.18 11.27
CA GLU A 23 -8.31 -10.96 10.57
C GLU A 23 -7.47 -9.87 11.25
N PHE A 24 -8.09 -8.80 11.74
CA PHE A 24 -7.39 -7.80 12.55
C PHE A 24 -6.84 -8.36 13.87
N LYS A 25 -7.56 -9.28 14.52
CA LYS A 25 -7.03 -9.99 15.71
C LYS A 25 -5.77 -10.79 15.40
N LEU A 26 -5.65 -11.34 14.19
CA LEU A 26 -4.41 -12.01 13.78
C LEU A 26 -3.28 -11.01 13.62
N ILE A 27 -3.52 -9.89 12.92
CA ILE A 27 -2.53 -8.81 12.72
C ILE A 27 -2.03 -8.26 14.07
N LEU A 28 -2.96 -7.98 14.99
CA LEU A 28 -2.67 -7.52 16.35
C LEU A 28 -1.69 -8.44 17.10
N ASN A 29 -1.80 -9.75 16.91
CA ASN A 29 -0.97 -10.71 17.63
C ASN A 29 0.43 -10.91 17.03
N ILE A 30 0.69 -10.38 15.84
CA ILE A 30 1.94 -10.64 15.11
C ILE A 30 2.73 -9.38 14.75
N VAL A 31 2.14 -8.18 14.88
CA VAL A 31 2.78 -6.95 14.41
C VAL A 31 4.13 -6.70 15.08
N ASP A 32 4.28 -7.06 16.35
CA ASP A 32 5.53 -6.90 17.10
C ASP A 32 6.64 -7.84 16.59
N ASP A 33 6.27 -9.04 16.13
CA ASP A 33 7.21 -10.03 15.58
C ASP A 33 7.51 -9.79 14.08
N PHE A 34 6.58 -9.16 13.35
CA PHE A 34 6.64 -8.91 11.91
C PHE A 34 6.44 -7.42 11.59
N PRO A 35 7.37 -6.54 11.99
CA PRO A 35 7.18 -5.09 11.98
C PRO A 35 7.30 -4.42 10.60
N TYR A 36 7.73 -5.15 9.55
CA TYR A 36 7.79 -4.60 8.19
C TYR A 36 6.46 -4.82 7.48
N ILE A 37 5.78 -3.74 7.15
CA ILE A 37 4.45 -3.77 6.54
C ILE A 37 4.56 -3.25 5.11
N ALA A 38 4.57 -4.17 4.15
CA ALA A 38 4.45 -3.79 2.76
C ALA A 38 2.99 -3.55 2.40
N MET A 39 2.73 -2.48 1.64
CA MET A 39 1.39 -2.04 1.32
C MET A 39 1.27 -1.60 -0.14
N ASP A 40 0.08 -1.84 -0.69
CA ASP A 40 -0.37 -1.37 -2.00
C ASP A 40 -1.89 -1.17 -1.96
N THR A 41 -2.45 -0.34 -2.85
CA THR A 41 -3.90 -0.10 -2.93
C THR A 41 -4.42 -0.15 -4.36
N GLU A 42 -5.69 -0.55 -4.51
CA GLU A 42 -6.42 -0.41 -5.77
C GLU A 42 -7.55 0.60 -5.61
N PHE A 43 -7.65 1.52 -6.56
CA PHE A 43 -8.59 2.63 -6.54
C PHE A 43 -9.00 3.03 -7.97
N PRO A 44 -10.08 3.80 -8.16
CA PRO A 44 -10.71 4.00 -9.47
C PRO A 44 -9.97 5.01 -10.37
N GLY A 45 -8.64 5.08 -10.27
CA GLY A 45 -7.78 5.88 -11.13
C GLY A 45 -7.73 7.37 -10.80
N ILE A 46 -7.49 8.18 -11.83
CA ILE A 46 -7.31 9.64 -11.75
C ILE A 46 -8.26 10.28 -12.75
N VAL A 47 -9.20 11.08 -12.26
CA VAL A 47 -10.25 11.74 -13.05
C VAL A 47 -10.13 13.27 -13.05
N LEU A 48 -9.43 13.85 -12.08
CA LEU A 48 -9.18 15.28 -11.98
C LEU A 48 -7.72 15.61 -12.28
N ARG A 49 -7.49 16.68 -13.06
CA ARG A 49 -6.18 17.33 -13.24
C ARG A 49 -6.36 18.83 -13.02
N PRO A 50 -5.71 19.44 -12.00
CA PRO A 50 -5.82 20.87 -11.75
C PRO A 50 -5.35 21.69 -12.96
N VAL A 51 -6.07 22.76 -13.31
CA VAL A 51 -5.71 23.66 -14.41
C VAL A 51 -5.17 24.98 -13.84
N GLY A 52 -3.98 25.41 -14.28
CA GLY A 52 -3.40 26.74 -14.01
C GLY A 52 -2.35 26.82 -12.88
N GLY A 53 -1.40 27.75 -13.03
CA GLY A 53 -0.35 28.13 -12.05
C GLY A 53 1.07 27.65 -12.41
N VAL A 54 2.09 28.53 -12.30
CA VAL A 54 3.50 28.13 -12.31
C VAL A 54 3.83 27.61 -10.91
N GLN A 55 3.92 26.29 -10.77
CA GLN A 55 4.21 25.62 -9.51
C GLN A 55 5.35 24.63 -9.71
N SER A 56 6.03 24.27 -8.62
CA SER A 56 6.96 23.15 -8.64
C SER A 56 6.23 21.87 -9.07
N GLY A 57 6.95 20.93 -9.67
CA GLY A 57 6.36 19.65 -10.07
C GLY A 57 5.73 18.88 -8.89
N SER A 58 6.32 19.00 -7.69
CA SER A 58 5.83 18.34 -6.48
C SER A 58 4.51 18.91 -5.97
N ASP A 59 4.34 20.24 -6.00
CA ASP A 59 3.09 20.91 -5.60
C ASP A 59 1.94 20.53 -6.52
N TYR A 60 2.21 20.50 -7.83
CA TYR A 60 1.22 20.06 -8.82
C TYR A 60 0.81 18.60 -8.60
N ASN A 61 1.78 17.72 -8.33
CA ASN A 61 1.51 16.31 -8.03
C ASN A 61 0.66 16.17 -6.78
N TYR A 62 0.98 16.90 -5.71
CA TYR A 62 0.20 16.84 -4.47
C TYR A 62 -1.24 17.34 -4.67
N ARG A 63 -1.45 18.45 -5.38
CA ARG A 63 -2.80 18.96 -5.66
C ARG A 63 -3.63 17.98 -6.49
N THR A 64 -3.00 17.35 -7.48
CA THR A 64 -3.64 16.31 -8.30
C THR A 64 -4.06 15.14 -7.42
N LEU A 65 -3.15 14.64 -6.59
CA LEU A 65 -3.43 13.57 -5.63
C LEU A 65 -4.57 13.95 -4.69
N LYS A 66 -4.48 15.11 -4.02
CA LYS A 66 -5.49 15.62 -3.09
C LYS A 66 -6.87 15.63 -3.73
N ALA A 67 -7.00 16.23 -4.91
CA ALA A 67 -8.28 16.37 -5.59
C ALA A 67 -8.93 15.01 -5.91
N ASN A 68 -8.13 14.04 -6.36
CA ASN A 68 -8.63 12.71 -6.69
C ASN A 68 -8.92 11.88 -5.44
N VAL A 69 -8.02 11.83 -4.47
CA VAL A 69 -8.22 11.07 -3.22
C VAL A 69 -9.43 11.59 -2.44
N ASP A 70 -9.63 12.92 -2.37
CA ASP A 70 -10.80 13.48 -1.69
C ASP A 70 -12.12 13.08 -2.36
N LEU A 71 -12.14 12.99 -3.70
CA LEU A 71 -13.33 12.67 -4.49
C LEU A 71 -13.63 11.17 -4.52
N LEU A 72 -12.60 10.36 -4.73
CA LEU A 72 -12.71 8.94 -5.06
C LEU A 72 -12.70 8.07 -3.80
N LYS A 73 -13.11 6.82 -3.95
CA LYS A 73 -13.19 5.82 -2.87
C LYS A 73 -12.22 4.67 -3.14
N LEU A 74 -11.63 4.14 -2.06
CA LEU A 74 -10.70 3.02 -2.12
C LEU A 74 -11.46 1.72 -2.45
N ILE A 75 -10.87 0.83 -3.25
CA ILE A 75 -11.50 -0.43 -3.66
C ILE A 75 -10.87 -1.61 -2.93
N GLN A 76 -9.53 -1.65 -2.88
CA GLN A 76 -8.78 -2.66 -2.14
C GLN A 76 -7.56 -2.07 -1.43
N LEU A 77 -7.14 -2.73 -0.35
CA LEU A 77 -5.86 -2.51 0.33
C LEU A 77 -5.20 -3.87 0.57
N GLY A 78 -3.90 -3.96 0.32
CA GLY A 78 -3.11 -5.14 0.58
C GLY A 78 -2.08 -4.87 1.66
N LEU A 79 -1.92 -5.81 2.59
CA LEU A 79 -0.88 -5.76 3.62
C LEU A 79 -0.12 -7.08 3.65
N ALA A 80 1.20 -7.01 3.44
CA ALA A 80 2.12 -8.12 3.65
C ALA A 80 3.08 -7.79 4.79
N LEU A 81 2.91 -8.48 5.92
CA LEU A 81 3.76 -8.31 7.09
C LEU A 81 4.98 -9.24 6.98
N SER A 82 6.14 -8.78 7.42
CA SER A 82 7.37 -9.56 7.44
C SER A 82 8.29 -9.18 8.59
N ASP A 83 9.14 -10.12 9.00
CA ASP A 83 10.22 -9.84 9.93
C ASP A 83 11.38 -9.10 9.23
N GLU A 84 12.40 -8.72 10.00
CA GLU A 84 13.62 -8.06 9.51
C GLU A 84 14.34 -8.81 8.38
N LYS A 85 14.12 -10.13 8.26
CA LYS A 85 14.73 -11.01 7.25
C LYS A 85 13.81 -11.29 6.06
N GLY A 86 12.59 -10.77 6.04
CA GLY A 86 11.61 -11.02 4.99
C GLY A 86 10.81 -12.32 5.14
N ASN A 87 10.83 -12.95 6.32
CA ASN A 87 9.95 -14.09 6.60
C ASN A 87 8.52 -13.59 6.84
N LEU A 88 7.53 -14.29 6.29
CA LEU A 88 6.12 -13.98 6.48
C LEU A 88 5.57 -14.69 7.73
N PRO A 89 4.53 -14.14 8.38
CA PRO A 89 3.82 -14.82 9.46
C PRO A 89 3.03 -16.01 8.93
N THR A 90 2.81 -17.04 9.76
CA THR A 90 1.93 -18.18 9.40
C THR A 90 0.52 -18.08 9.99
N CYS A 91 0.25 -17.05 10.79
CA CYS A 91 -1.05 -16.83 11.43
C CYS A 91 -1.60 -18.05 12.20
N GLY A 92 -0.72 -18.85 12.82
CA GLY A 92 -1.12 -20.07 13.54
C GLY A 92 -1.46 -21.25 12.62
N THR A 93 -1.05 -21.22 11.35
CA THR A 93 -1.23 -22.29 10.38
C THR A 93 0.12 -22.83 9.86
N ASP A 94 0.08 -23.78 8.93
CA ASP A 94 1.24 -24.30 8.19
C ASP A 94 1.61 -23.44 6.96
N LYS A 95 0.84 -22.39 6.67
CA LYS A 95 1.00 -21.52 5.51
C LYS A 95 1.24 -20.07 5.90
N TYR A 96 2.03 -19.37 5.11
CA TYR A 96 2.26 -17.95 5.23
C TYR A 96 1.00 -17.15 4.85
N CYS A 97 0.77 -16.02 5.53
CA CYS A 97 -0.41 -15.19 5.34
C CYS A 97 -0.05 -13.78 4.84
N VAL A 98 -0.88 -13.29 3.90
CA VAL A 98 -0.92 -11.91 3.39
C VAL A 98 -2.38 -11.49 3.38
N TRP A 99 -2.70 -10.22 3.62
CA TRP A 99 -4.08 -9.74 3.68
C TRP A 99 -4.46 -8.93 2.46
N GLN A 100 -5.67 -9.17 1.96
CA GLN A 100 -6.32 -8.36 0.93
C GLN A 100 -7.68 -7.92 1.44
N PHE A 101 -7.80 -6.64 1.80
CA PHE A 101 -9.04 -6.02 2.24
C PHE A 101 -9.82 -5.52 1.03
N ASN A 102 -11.08 -5.92 0.96
CA ASN A 102 -11.99 -5.56 -0.12
C ASN A 102 -13.09 -4.64 0.43
N PHE A 103 -13.19 -3.41 -0.07
CA PHE A 103 -14.11 -2.40 0.48
C PHE A 103 -15.46 -2.36 -0.25
N CYS A 104 -16.54 -2.06 0.49
CA CYS A 104 -17.89 -1.93 -0.07
C CYS A 104 -18.26 -0.49 -0.47
N ASP A 105 -17.46 0.49 -0.06
CA ASP A 105 -17.80 1.91 -0.21
C ASP A 105 -17.91 2.38 -1.67
N PHE A 106 -17.17 1.75 -2.60
CA PHE A 106 -17.17 2.08 -4.02
C PHE A 106 -18.27 1.34 -4.79
N ASN A 107 -19.10 2.09 -5.50
CA ASN A 107 -20.16 1.60 -6.38
C ASN A 107 -20.00 2.17 -7.80
N PRO A 108 -19.68 1.35 -8.81
CA PRO A 108 -19.48 1.83 -10.18
C PRO A 108 -20.76 2.38 -10.84
N ASN A 109 -21.94 2.21 -10.26
CA ASN A 109 -23.17 2.80 -10.79
C ASN A 109 -23.44 4.23 -10.26
N GLU A 110 -22.74 4.66 -9.21
CA GLU A 110 -23.00 5.91 -8.51
C GLU A 110 -21.75 6.80 -8.39
N ASP A 111 -20.59 6.18 -8.19
CA ASP A 111 -19.34 6.88 -7.94
C ASP A 111 -18.62 7.29 -9.22
N VAL A 112 -17.79 8.33 -9.10
CA VAL A 112 -16.90 8.76 -10.19
C VAL A 112 -15.71 7.82 -10.27
N TYR A 113 -15.29 7.48 -11.50
CA TYR A 113 -14.11 6.65 -11.76
C TYR A 113 -13.52 6.92 -13.15
N ALA A 114 -12.28 6.49 -13.36
CA ALA A 114 -11.68 6.38 -14.69
C ALA A 114 -12.04 5.03 -15.31
N ASN A 115 -12.65 5.05 -16.51
CA ASN A 115 -13.11 3.83 -17.20
C ASN A 115 -12.01 2.78 -17.35
N ASP A 116 -10.84 3.20 -17.86
CA ASP A 116 -9.69 2.31 -18.08
C ASP A 116 -9.24 1.61 -16.78
N SER A 117 -9.36 2.30 -15.63
CA SER A 117 -9.00 1.72 -14.33
C SER A 117 -10.02 0.66 -13.90
N ILE A 118 -11.32 0.91 -14.03
CA ILE A 118 -12.34 -0.08 -13.68
C ILE A 118 -12.30 -1.29 -14.61
N GLU A 119 -12.06 -1.07 -15.90
CA GLU A 119 -11.89 -2.18 -16.85
C GLU A 119 -10.67 -3.04 -16.49
N LEU A 120 -9.51 -2.42 -16.22
CA LEU A 120 -8.31 -3.12 -15.79
C LEU A 120 -8.55 -3.92 -14.50
N LEU A 121 -9.15 -3.31 -13.49
CA LEU A 121 -9.43 -3.96 -12.21
C LEU A 121 -10.41 -5.14 -12.36
N SER A 122 -11.44 -4.98 -13.18
CA SER A 122 -12.37 -6.06 -13.50
C SER A 122 -11.67 -7.22 -14.22
N GLN A 123 -10.81 -6.92 -15.21
CA GLN A 123 -10.00 -7.92 -15.91
C GLN A 123 -9.00 -8.63 -14.98
N SER A 124 -8.50 -7.92 -13.96
CA SER A 124 -7.67 -8.48 -12.89
C SER A 124 -8.46 -9.26 -11.84
N GLY A 125 -9.78 -9.36 -11.95
CA GLY A 125 -10.62 -10.23 -11.11
C GLY A 125 -11.27 -9.55 -9.91
N ILE A 126 -11.31 -8.21 -9.86
CA ILE A 126 -12.13 -7.50 -8.87
C ILE A 126 -13.61 -7.68 -9.21
N ASP A 127 -14.36 -8.22 -8.25
CA ASP A 127 -15.81 -8.41 -8.33
C ASP A 127 -16.53 -7.25 -7.62
N PHE A 128 -16.85 -6.20 -8.36
CA PHE A 128 -17.51 -5.01 -7.82
C PHE A 128 -18.89 -5.30 -7.23
N VAL A 129 -19.59 -6.33 -7.70
CA VAL A 129 -20.89 -6.73 -7.13
C VAL A 129 -20.66 -7.30 -5.75
N LYS A 130 -19.72 -8.24 -5.62
CA LYS A 130 -19.35 -8.82 -4.33
C LYS A 130 -18.80 -7.78 -3.35
N ASN A 131 -17.99 -6.83 -3.83
CA ASN A 131 -17.53 -5.69 -3.01
C ASN A 131 -18.72 -4.94 -2.41
N ALA A 132 -19.72 -4.56 -3.22
CA ALA A 132 -20.90 -3.86 -2.73
C ALA A 132 -21.73 -4.69 -1.73
N GLU A 133 -21.84 -6.01 -1.94
CA GLU A 133 -22.66 -6.89 -1.10
C GLU A 133 -22.02 -7.24 0.25
N VAL A 134 -20.72 -7.53 0.26
CA VAL A 134 -20.04 -8.11 1.44
C VAL A 134 -18.67 -7.48 1.74
N GLY A 135 -18.26 -6.46 1.01
CA GLY A 135 -17.03 -5.70 1.26
C GLY A 135 -16.99 -5.13 2.67
N ALA A 136 -15.78 -5.02 3.22
CA ALA A 136 -15.53 -4.37 4.49
C ALA A 136 -15.93 -2.89 4.42
N ASP A 137 -16.61 -2.42 5.46
CA ASP A 137 -16.90 -1.00 5.64
C ASP A 137 -15.59 -0.25 5.96
N ALA A 138 -15.26 0.78 5.18
CA ALA A 138 -14.03 1.55 5.37
C ALA A 138 -13.93 2.21 6.75
N THR A 139 -15.06 2.63 7.34
CA THR A 139 -15.07 3.23 8.68
C THR A 139 -14.70 2.19 9.73
N ARG A 140 -15.33 1.02 9.70
CA ARG A 140 -15.03 -0.08 10.62
C ARG A 140 -13.60 -0.59 10.47
N PHE A 141 -13.12 -0.71 9.24
CA PHE A 141 -11.71 -1.03 8.97
C PHE A 141 -10.78 -0.02 9.63
N THR A 142 -11.08 1.28 9.52
CA THR A 142 -10.25 2.36 10.06
C THR A 142 -10.21 2.34 11.58
N GLU A 143 -11.33 2.10 12.25
CA GLU A 143 -11.38 1.94 13.71
C GLU A 143 -10.46 0.82 14.18
N LEU A 144 -10.51 -0.33 13.51
CA LEU A 144 -9.68 -1.48 13.84
C LEU A 144 -8.20 -1.18 13.58
N LEU A 145 -7.89 -0.57 12.42
CA LEU A 145 -6.55 -0.16 12.03
C LEU A 145 -5.92 0.79 13.06
N MET A 146 -6.67 1.78 13.55
CA MET A 146 -6.22 2.74 14.55
C MET A 146 -5.76 2.06 15.84
N THR A 147 -6.38 0.94 16.20
CA THR A 147 -6.09 0.19 17.43
C THR A 147 -5.22 -1.04 17.20
N SER A 148 -4.76 -1.28 15.97
CA SER A 148 -4.06 -2.53 15.62
C SER A 148 -2.56 -2.54 15.91
N GLY A 149 -2.00 -1.42 16.36
CA GLY A 149 -0.56 -1.23 16.56
C GLY A 149 0.25 -1.01 15.27
N ILE A 150 -0.39 -0.95 14.10
CA ILE A 150 0.32 -0.85 12.82
C ILE A 150 0.50 0.60 12.32
N VAL A 151 -0.26 1.53 12.89
CA VAL A 151 -0.14 2.98 12.67
C VAL A 151 0.19 3.64 14.01
N LEU A 152 0.73 4.86 13.97
CA LEU A 152 1.15 5.60 15.18
C LEU A 152 2.18 4.82 16.02
N ASN A 153 3.00 3.99 15.37
CA ASN A 153 3.97 3.12 16.01
C ASN A 153 5.34 3.31 15.34
N ASP A 154 6.34 3.72 16.13
CA ASP A 154 7.71 3.97 15.67
C ASP A 154 8.48 2.69 15.36
N ASP A 155 8.04 1.54 15.89
CA ASP A 155 8.67 0.24 15.65
C ASP A 155 8.27 -0.38 14.31
N VAL A 156 7.21 0.14 13.69
CA VAL A 156 6.66 -0.35 12.41
C VAL A 156 7.30 0.34 11.22
N HIS A 157 7.71 -0.46 10.23
CA HIS A 157 8.40 -0.03 9.03
C HIS A 157 7.50 -0.22 7.81
N TRP A 158 6.94 0.86 7.28
CA TRP A 158 6.10 0.83 6.09
C TRP A 158 6.95 0.70 4.82
N VAL A 159 6.58 -0.20 3.93
CA VAL A 159 7.28 -0.45 2.67
C VAL A 159 6.29 -0.36 1.51
N THR A 160 6.58 0.46 0.52
CA THR A 160 5.60 0.79 -0.52
C THR A 160 6.26 1.03 -1.87
N PHE A 161 5.48 1.15 -2.95
CA PHE A 161 6.02 1.45 -4.28
C PHE A 161 5.22 2.57 -4.94
N HIS A 162 5.83 3.75 -5.13
CA HIS A 162 5.20 4.90 -5.80
C HIS A 162 3.90 5.36 -5.12
N SER A 163 3.95 5.51 -3.80
CA SER A 163 2.81 5.32 -2.92
C SER A 163 2.12 6.58 -2.42
N GLY A 164 2.28 7.68 -3.14
CA GLY A 164 1.63 8.94 -2.80
C GLY A 164 0.12 8.76 -2.62
N TYR A 165 -0.54 8.13 -3.60
CA TYR A 165 -1.98 7.89 -3.55
C TYR A 165 -2.37 6.90 -2.45
N ASP A 166 -1.60 5.83 -2.27
CA ASP A 166 -1.88 4.81 -1.24
C ASP A 166 -1.92 5.42 0.16
N PHE A 167 -0.90 6.20 0.52
CA PHE A 167 -0.87 6.93 1.78
C PHE A 167 -1.90 8.04 1.83
N GLY A 168 -2.24 8.65 0.70
CA GLY A 168 -3.36 9.59 0.59
C GLY A 168 -4.67 8.95 1.03
N TYR A 169 -5.00 7.78 0.50
CA TYR A 169 -6.23 7.05 0.87
C TYR A 169 -6.23 6.63 2.33
N LEU A 170 -5.15 6.02 2.81
CA LEU A 170 -5.06 5.63 4.23
C LEU A 170 -5.16 6.83 5.16
N LEU A 171 -4.52 7.96 4.84
CA LEU A 171 -4.60 9.15 5.67
C LEU A 171 -6.01 9.78 5.66
N LYS A 172 -6.68 9.82 4.50
CA LYS A 172 -8.08 10.24 4.39
C LYS A 172 -8.98 9.38 5.29
N MET A 173 -8.81 8.07 5.23
CA MET A 173 -9.55 7.12 6.06
C MET A 173 -9.27 7.35 7.55
N LEU A 174 -8.00 7.30 7.97
CA LEU A 174 -7.56 7.46 9.37
C LEU A 174 -7.99 8.79 10.02
N THR A 175 -8.06 9.87 9.24
CA THR A 175 -8.44 11.19 9.75
C THR A 175 -9.95 11.45 9.65
N GLY A 176 -10.69 10.66 8.87
CA GLY A 176 -12.10 10.90 8.55
C GLY A 176 -12.35 12.26 7.87
N LYS A 177 -11.33 12.85 7.25
CA LYS A 177 -11.34 14.21 6.69
C LYS A 177 -10.76 14.22 5.29
N LYS A 178 -11.04 15.29 4.57
CA LYS A 178 -10.29 15.63 3.35
C LYS A 178 -8.81 15.79 3.68
N LEU A 179 -7.96 15.46 2.71
CA LEU A 179 -6.53 15.64 2.85
C LEU A 179 -6.16 17.12 3.08
N PRO A 180 -5.01 17.41 3.74
CA PRO A 180 -4.59 18.78 4.03
C PRO A 180 -4.46 19.67 2.80
N ASP A 181 -4.62 20.98 2.95
CA ASP A 181 -4.54 21.90 1.81
C ASP A 181 -3.10 22.10 1.31
N THR A 182 -2.11 21.88 2.18
CA THR A 182 -0.69 22.01 1.86
C THR A 182 0.02 20.67 1.91
N GLN A 183 0.99 20.48 1.01
CA GLN A 183 1.85 19.31 1.01
C GLN A 183 2.64 19.18 2.32
N ALA A 184 3.07 20.31 2.90
CA ALA A 184 3.79 20.32 4.17
C ALA A 184 2.93 19.73 5.32
N ASP A 185 1.65 20.11 5.41
CA ASP A 185 0.75 19.58 6.44
C ASP A 185 0.39 18.12 6.19
N PHE A 186 0.31 17.70 4.93
CA PHE A 186 0.22 16.28 4.59
C PHE A 186 1.40 15.48 5.14
N PHE A 187 2.64 15.91 4.87
CA PHE A 187 3.81 15.20 5.38
C PHE A 187 3.93 15.25 6.91
N LYS A 188 3.45 16.30 7.58
CA LYS A 188 3.35 16.30 9.06
C LYS A 188 2.46 15.16 9.55
N LEU A 189 1.31 14.95 8.93
CA LEU A 189 0.41 13.87 9.30
C LEU A 189 0.97 12.50 8.90
N ILE A 190 1.56 12.37 7.71
CA ILE A 190 2.23 11.12 7.30
C ILE A 190 3.27 10.71 8.33
N LYS A 191 4.12 11.65 8.79
CA LYS A 191 5.12 11.36 9.82
C LYS A 191 4.52 10.92 11.17
N ILE A 192 3.32 11.40 11.51
CA ILE A 192 2.64 11.00 12.75
C ILE A 192 2.09 9.58 12.62
N TYR A 193 1.34 9.30 11.55
CA TYR A 193 0.66 8.01 11.36
C TYR A 193 1.60 6.89 10.89
N PHE A 194 2.64 7.24 10.14
CA PHE A 194 3.59 6.32 9.50
C PHE A 194 5.02 6.81 9.73
N PRO A 195 5.55 6.71 10.97
CA PRO A 195 6.81 7.35 11.35
C PRO A 195 8.01 6.90 10.53
N VAL A 196 8.07 5.61 10.19
CA VAL A 196 9.10 5.01 9.35
C VAL A 196 8.47 4.43 8.10
N LEU A 197 8.81 5.00 6.94
CA LEU A 197 8.35 4.50 5.64
C LEU A 197 9.46 4.53 4.60
N TYR A 198 9.39 3.59 3.66
CA TYR A 198 10.28 3.47 2.52
C TYR A 198 9.44 3.35 1.23
N ASP A 199 9.60 4.30 0.32
CA ASP A 199 9.08 4.19 -1.04
C ASP A 199 10.16 3.58 -1.94
N ILE A 200 9.97 2.35 -2.37
CA ILE A 200 10.89 1.62 -3.25
C ILE A 200 11.16 2.40 -4.54
N LYS A 201 10.15 3.10 -5.09
CA LYS A 201 10.32 3.90 -6.31
C LYS A 201 11.28 5.07 -6.08
N HIS A 202 11.30 5.63 -4.87
CA HIS A 202 12.32 6.60 -4.46
C HIS A 202 13.69 5.92 -4.29
N LEU A 203 13.77 4.78 -3.59
CA LEU A 203 15.02 4.05 -3.38
C LEU A 203 15.70 3.64 -4.69
N MET A 204 14.92 3.28 -5.72
CA MET A 204 15.43 2.94 -7.05
C MET A 204 16.27 4.06 -7.68
N LYS A 205 16.07 5.33 -7.32
CA LYS A 205 16.89 6.45 -7.81
C LYS A 205 18.37 6.33 -7.41
N PHE A 206 18.65 5.60 -6.33
CA PHE A 206 19.99 5.37 -5.80
C PHE A 206 20.54 3.99 -6.20
N CYS A 207 19.81 3.24 -7.02
CA CYS A 207 20.17 1.90 -7.46
C CYS A 207 20.48 1.90 -8.96
N ASN A 208 21.75 1.66 -9.32
CA ASN A 208 22.13 1.63 -10.73
C ASN A 208 21.43 0.49 -11.49
N GLY A 209 20.78 0.83 -12.60
CA GLY A 209 20.16 -0.13 -13.54
C GLY A 209 18.69 -0.47 -13.27
N LEU A 210 18.10 -0.03 -12.15
CA LEU A 210 16.70 -0.30 -11.84
C LEU A 210 15.76 0.77 -12.43
N HIS A 211 14.67 0.34 -13.08
CA HIS A 211 13.69 1.25 -13.70
C HIS A 211 12.35 0.55 -13.96
N GLY A 212 11.33 1.31 -14.35
CA GLY A 212 9.99 0.79 -14.67
C GLY A 212 9.05 0.64 -13.46
N GLY A 213 7.92 -0.02 -13.65
CA GLY A 213 6.93 -0.31 -12.58
C GLY A 213 7.32 -1.50 -11.71
N LEU A 214 6.49 -1.82 -10.71
CA LEU A 214 6.75 -2.87 -9.71
C LEU A 214 7.06 -4.23 -10.35
N ASN A 215 6.27 -4.63 -11.36
CA ASN A 215 6.52 -5.87 -12.11
C ASN A 215 7.91 -5.90 -12.76
N LYS A 216 8.34 -4.77 -13.36
CA LYS A 216 9.65 -4.69 -14.00
C LYS A 216 10.78 -4.74 -13.00
N LEU A 217 10.61 -4.06 -11.87
CA LEU A 217 11.55 -4.13 -10.75
C LEU A 217 11.69 -5.58 -10.24
N ALA A 218 10.57 -6.27 -10.03
CA ALA A 218 10.58 -7.66 -9.58
C ALA A 218 11.33 -8.58 -10.55
N GLU A 219 11.13 -8.43 -11.86
CA GLU A 219 11.92 -9.14 -12.88
C GLU A 219 13.43 -8.85 -12.73
N GLN A 220 13.81 -7.58 -12.60
CA GLN A 220 15.21 -7.16 -12.47
C GLN A 220 15.88 -7.71 -11.20
N LEU A 221 15.11 -7.87 -10.11
CA LEU A 221 15.58 -8.43 -8.84
C LEU A 221 15.45 -9.97 -8.76
N GLY A 222 14.92 -10.62 -9.79
CA GLY A 222 14.68 -12.06 -9.81
C GLY A 222 13.60 -12.52 -8.80
N VAL A 223 12.65 -11.64 -8.48
CA VAL A 223 11.53 -11.92 -7.58
C VAL A 223 10.32 -12.39 -8.39
N LYS A 224 9.71 -13.49 -7.98
CA LYS A 224 8.51 -14.04 -8.62
C LYS A 224 7.24 -13.56 -7.91
N ARG A 225 6.24 -13.14 -8.68
CA ARG A 225 4.91 -12.80 -8.16
C ARG A 225 4.17 -14.04 -7.67
N ILE A 226 3.46 -13.87 -6.55
CA ILE A 226 2.46 -14.80 -6.02
C ILE A 226 1.13 -14.05 -5.94
N GLY A 227 0.06 -14.63 -6.49
CA GLY A 227 -1.23 -13.97 -6.65
C GLY A 227 -1.41 -13.32 -8.04
N VAL A 228 -2.50 -12.57 -8.19
CA VAL A 228 -2.89 -11.91 -9.44
C VAL A 228 -2.34 -10.49 -9.46
N SER A 229 -1.79 -10.03 -10.59
CA SER A 229 -1.30 -8.65 -10.73
C SER A 229 -2.46 -7.65 -10.74
N HIS A 230 -2.24 -6.44 -10.20
CA HIS A 230 -3.29 -5.43 -10.00
C HIS A 230 -4.38 -5.93 -9.04
N GLN A 231 -3.92 -6.55 -7.97
CA GLN A 231 -4.70 -6.83 -6.78
C GLN A 231 -3.79 -6.59 -5.57
N ALA A 232 -4.26 -5.73 -4.68
CA ALA A 232 -3.42 -5.13 -3.65
C ALA A 232 -2.71 -6.18 -2.77
N GLY A 233 -3.33 -7.34 -2.49
CA GLY A 233 -2.70 -8.41 -1.72
C GLY A 233 -1.48 -9.02 -2.43
N SER A 234 -1.57 -9.27 -3.73
CA SER A 234 -0.42 -9.76 -4.52
C SER A 234 0.66 -8.70 -4.68
N ASP A 235 0.25 -7.45 -4.92
CA ASP A 235 1.15 -6.33 -5.14
C ASP A 235 1.91 -5.93 -3.87
N SER A 236 1.25 -5.90 -2.70
CA SER A 236 1.91 -5.71 -1.41
C SER A 236 2.94 -6.80 -1.10
N LEU A 237 2.65 -8.07 -1.40
CA LEU A 237 3.61 -9.17 -1.25
C LEU A 237 4.82 -9.03 -2.19
N LEU A 238 4.58 -8.64 -3.44
CA LEU A 238 5.64 -8.38 -4.40
C LEU A 238 6.52 -7.21 -3.96
N THR A 239 5.90 -6.16 -3.43
CA THR A 239 6.54 -4.98 -2.82
C THR A 239 7.43 -5.39 -1.64
N SER A 240 6.93 -6.21 -0.69
CA SER A 240 7.73 -6.75 0.42
C SER A 240 8.97 -7.50 -0.09
N SER A 241 8.75 -8.44 -1.01
CA SER A 241 9.80 -9.31 -1.54
C SER A 241 10.87 -8.51 -2.32
N ALA A 242 10.44 -7.51 -3.10
CA ALA A 242 11.33 -6.62 -3.84
C ALA A 242 12.15 -5.74 -2.89
N PHE A 243 11.54 -5.19 -1.84
CA PHE A 243 12.25 -4.39 -0.84
C PHE A 243 13.34 -5.17 -0.13
N MET A 244 13.06 -6.40 0.32
CA MET A 244 14.05 -7.23 1.02
C MET A 244 15.28 -7.50 0.14
N LYS A 245 15.05 -7.80 -1.16
CA LYS A 245 16.14 -7.95 -2.15
C LYS A 245 16.91 -6.65 -2.36
N LEU A 246 16.19 -5.54 -2.52
CA LEU A 246 16.78 -4.24 -2.79
C LEU A 246 17.63 -3.76 -1.59
N LYS A 247 17.13 -3.92 -0.36
CA LYS A 247 17.82 -3.66 0.90
C LYS A 247 19.12 -4.46 1.03
N GLU A 248 19.10 -5.76 0.71
CA GLU A 248 20.29 -6.63 0.76
C GLU A 248 21.34 -6.22 -0.30
N ILE A 249 20.91 -5.98 -1.55
CA ILE A 249 21.82 -5.81 -2.69
C ILE A 249 22.41 -4.39 -2.77
N PHE A 250 21.59 -3.35 -2.59
CA PHE A 250 21.96 -1.97 -2.89
C PHE A 250 22.26 -1.11 -1.66
N PHE A 251 21.75 -1.51 -0.49
CA PHE A 251 21.84 -0.71 0.74
C PHE A 251 22.63 -1.40 1.86
N SER A 252 23.22 -2.57 1.57
CA SER A 252 23.97 -3.37 2.56
C SER A 252 23.19 -3.60 3.87
N GLY A 253 21.87 -3.67 3.80
CA GLY A 253 20.99 -3.83 4.95
C GLY A 253 20.49 -2.54 5.60
N SER A 254 20.93 -1.34 5.19
CA SER A 254 20.68 -0.08 5.90
C SER A 254 20.07 1.02 5.00
N PRO A 255 18.74 1.01 4.78
CA PRO A 255 18.04 2.02 3.98
C PRO A 255 17.59 3.26 4.76
N GLU A 256 17.88 3.36 6.06
CA GLU A 256 17.28 4.32 7.01
C GLU A 256 17.47 5.78 6.59
N ARG A 257 18.60 6.09 5.93
CA ARG A 257 18.89 7.44 5.39
C ARG A 257 17.84 7.93 4.39
N TYR A 258 17.13 7.02 3.74
CA TYR A 258 16.18 7.31 2.67
C TYR A 258 14.71 7.24 3.14
N ALA A 259 14.49 7.05 4.45
CA ALA A 259 13.16 6.95 5.03
C ALA A 259 12.39 8.28 4.92
N GLY A 260 11.05 8.19 4.85
CA GLY A 260 10.15 9.34 4.92
C GLY A 260 9.93 10.10 3.62
N VAL A 261 10.48 9.63 2.49
CA VAL A 261 10.32 10.28 1.18
C VAL A 261 9.35 9.48 0.31
N LEU A 262 8.28 10.13 -0.16
CA LEU A 262 7.34 9.59 -1.14
C LEU A 262 7.72 10.06 -2.55
N TYR A 263 7.82 9.13 -3.49
CA TYR A 263 8.20 9.44 -4.86
C TYR A 263 7.23 10.45 -5.50
N GLY A 264 7.78 11.49 -6.13
CA GLY A 264 7.00 12.51 -6.82
C GLY A 264 6.34 13.57 -5.91
N LEU A 265 6.42 13.42 -4.59
CA LEU A 265 5.86 14.37 -3.62
C LEU A 265 6.93 14.99 -2.72
N GLY A 266 7.80 14.19 -2.10
CA GLY A 266 8.77 14.71 -1.14
C GLY A 266 9.84 15.60 -1.77
N VAL A 267 10.32 16.58 -1.01
CA VAL A 267 11.57 17.30 -1.33
C VAL A 267 12.72 16.37 -1.01
N GLU A 268 13.59 16.11 -1.99
CA GLU A 268 14.79 15.30 -1.78
C GLU A 268 15.70 16.03 -0.78
N ASN A 269 16.06 15.37 0.33
CA ASN A 269 17.01 15.90 1.32
C ASN A 269 18.44 15.97 0.76
#